data_AF-A0A7K4H6C6-F1
#
_entry.id   AF-A0A7K4H6C6-F1
#
_cell.length_a   1.000
_cell.length_b   1.000
_cell.length_c   1.000
_cell.angle_alpha   90.00
_cell.angle_beta   90.00
_cell.angle_gamma   90.00
#
_symmetry.space_group_name_H-M   'P 1'
#
loop_
_entity.id
_entity.type
_entity.pdbx_description
1 polymer ?
#
loop_
_entity_poly.entity_id
_entity_poly.type
_entity_poly.pdbx_seq_one_letter_code
_entity_poly.pdbx_strand_id
1 'polypeptide(L)'
;MVKFRYDHKKCDLPYDPLELRPTKCLKCLEICPNSLLMFRPLKKKDKDGAPVRYEIHMIFKSYANKFCPECLKCVETCPSEAINISI
;
A
#
# COMPACT_ATOMS: atom_id res chain seq x y z
N MET A 1 -5.17 5.56 18.10
CA MET A 1 -5.44 4.28 17.41
C MET A 1 -5.26 4.50 15.93
N VAL A 2 -4.28 3.84 15.32
CA VAL A 2 -3.91 4.06 13.92
C VAL A 2 -5.08 3.71 13.00
N LYS A 3 -5.56 4.71 12.26
CA LYS A 3 -6.55 4.60 11.20
C LYS A 3 -5.87 4.88 9.86
N PHE A 4 -5.64 3.82 9.10
CA PHE A 4 -5.11 3.91 7.75
C PHE A 4 -6.23 4.12 6.73
N ARG A 5 -6.05 5.09 5.85
CA ARG A 5 -6.92 5.33 4.68
C ARG A 5 -6.05 5.35 3.43
N TYR A 6 -6.54 4.70 2.38
CA TYR A 6 -5.89 4.62 1.09
C TYR A 6 -6.84 5.02 -0.04
N ASP A 7 -6.40 5.89 -0.93
CA ASP A 7 -7.13 6.30 -2.13
C ASP A 7 -6.54 5.61 -3.37
N HIS A 8 -7.20 4.54 -3.82
CA HIS A 8 -6.79 3.76 -4.99
C HIS A 8 -6.91 4.53 -6.31
N LYS A 9 -7.59 5.68 -6.35
CA LYS A 9 -7.67 6.51 -7.56
C LYS A 9 -6.42 7.35 -7.74
N LYS A 10 -5.74 7.69 -6.64
CA LYS A 10 -4.53 8.53 -6.64
C LYS A 10 -3.25 7.72 -6.88
N CYS A 11 -3.18 6.49 -6.41
CA CYS A 11 -2.00 5.64 -6.57
C CYS A 11 -2.21 4.58 -7.65
N ASP A 12 -1.37 4.65 -8.69
CA ASP A 12 -1.35 3.68 -9.78
C ASP A 12 -0.31 2.58 -9.53
N LEU A 13 -0.79 1.39 -9.15
CA LEU A 13 0.00 0.17 -8.96
C LEU A 13 -0.42 -0.89 -9.98
N PRO A 14 0.06 -0.80 -11.24
CA PRO A 14 -0.23 -1.80 -12.27
C PRO A 14 0.44 -3.12 -11.95
N TYR A 15 -0.12 -4.21 -12.47
CA TYR A 15 0.54 -5.52 -12.48
C TYR A 15 1.73 -5.50 -13.45
N ASP A 16 2.86 -6.03 -13.01
CA ASP A 16 4.02 -6.31 -13.85
C ASP A 16 4.03 -7.81 -14.21
N PRO A 17 3.83 -8.19 -15.48
CA PRO A 17 3.80 -9.58 -15.91
C PRO A 17 5.13 -10.32 -15.75
N LEU A 18 6.27 -9.60 -15.74
CA LEU A 18 7.59 -10.23 -15.61
C LEU A 18 7.87 -10.62 -14.15
N GLU A 19 7.47 -9.75 -13.22
CA GLU A 19 7.72 -9.91 -11.79
C GLU A 19 6.52 -10.52 -11.03
N LEU A 20 5.39 -10.73 -11.73
CA LEU A 20 4.11 -11.22 -11.20
C LEU A 20 3.59 -10.39 -10.01
N ARG A 21 3.94 -9.10 -9.93
CA ARG A 21 3.64 -8.19 -8.80
C ARG A 21 3.72 -6.72 -9.25
N PRO A 22 3.23 -5.73 -8.48
CA PRO A 22 3.47 -4.34 -8.83
C PRO A 22 4.93 -3.99 -8.55
N THR A 23 5.59 -3.30 -9.48
CA THR A 23 6.99 -2.84 -9.37
C THR A 23 7.10 -1.31 -9.29
N LYS A 24 6.02 -0.61 -9.64
CA LYS A 24 5.99 0.86 -9.71
C LYS A 24 5.73 1.48 -8.33
N CYS A 25 6.59 2.42 -7.91
CA CYS A 25 6.35 3.37 -6.80
C CYS A 25 6.02 2.75 -5.41
N LEU A 26 6.80 1.75 -4.98
CA LEU A 26 6.65 1.05 -3.69
C LEU A 26 7.31 1.76 -2.47
N LYS A 27 7.64 3.06 -2.60
CA LYS A 27 8.38 3.82 -1.58
C LYS A 27 7.75 3.80 -0.18
N CYS A 28 6.41 3.77 -0.10
CA CYS A 28 5.71 3.73 1.18
C CYS A 28 5.93 2.39 1.92
N LEU A 29 6.15 1.29 1.20
CA LEU A 29 6.55 0.00 1.79
C LEU A 29 8.01 0.07 2.26
N GLU A 30 8.90 0.63 1.44
CA GLU A 30 10.34 0.74 1.72
C GLU A 30 10.65 1.63 2.92
N ILE A 31 9.91 2.74 3.09
CA ILE A 31 10.19 3.72 4.15
C ILE A 31 9.63 3.32 5.52
N CYS A 32 8.70 2.35 5.57
CA CYS A 32 8.05 1.96 6.81
C CYS A 32 9.02 1.15 7.67
N PRO A 33 9.49 1.66 8.83
CA PRO A 33 10.56 1.01 9.60
C PRO A 33 10.14 -0.37 10.15
N ASN A 34 8.84 -0.59 10.30
CA ASN A 34 8.27 -1.82 10.84
C ASN A 34 7.49 -2.62 9.79
N SER A 35 7.65 -2.31 8.50
CA SER A 35 7.04 -3.03 7.37
C SER A 35 5.53 -3.29 7.53
N LEU A 36 4.79 -2.27 8.01
CA LEU A 36 3.37 -2.38 8.33
C LEU A 36 2.45 -2.22 7.12
N LEU A 37 3.01 -1.94 5.94
CA LEU A 37 2.30 -1.78 4.69
C LEU A 37 2.64 -2.92 3.74
N MET A 38 1.65 -3.36 2.98
CA MET A 38 1.78 -4.37 1.92
C MET A 38 0.96 -3.96 0.71
N PHE A 39 1.28 -4.45 -0.49
CA PHE A 39 0.36 -4.39 -1.61
C PHE A 39 -0.53 -5.63 -1.65
N ARG A 40 -1.77 -5.48 -2.13
CA ARG A 40 -2.68 -6.61 -2.39
C ARG A 40 -3.36 -6.46 -3.75
N PRO A 41 -3.62 -7.57 -4.47
CA PRO A 41 -4.30 -7.51 -5.75
C PRO A 41 -5.76 -7.07 -5.57
N LEU A 42 -6.26 -6.27 -6.51
CA LEU A 42 -7.69 -5.98 -6.59
C LEU A 42 -8.44 -7.20 -7.13
N LYS A 43 -9.74 -7.28 -6.84
CA LYS A 43 -10.61 -8.38 -7.30
C LYS A 43 -10.73 -8.47 -8.82
N LYS A 44 -10.50 -7.36 -9.53
CA LYS A 44 -10.59 -7.31 -10.99
C LYS A 44 -9.40 -8.05 -11.60
N LYS A 45 -9.71 -9.08 -12.38
CA LYS A 45 -8.75 -9.89 -13.12
C LYS A 45 -8.81 -9.58 -14.61
N ASP A 46 -7.71 -9.82 -15.31
CA ASP A 46 -7.64 -9.82 -16.77
C ASP A 46 -8.11 -11.17 -17.35
N LYS A 47 -7.95 -11.33 -18.67
CA LYS A 47 -8.36 -12.55 -19.39
C LYS A 47 -7.54 -13.78 -18.96
N ASP A 48 -6.31 -13.58 -18.54
CA ASP A 48 -5.37 -14.64 -18.15
C ASP A 48 -5.48 -14.96 -16.64
N GLY A 49 -6.41 -14.31 -15.94
CA GLY A 49 -6.68 -14.50 -14.52
C GLY A 49 -5.74 -13.72 -13.60
N ALA A 50 -4.81 -12.94 -14.15
CA ALA A 50 -3.90 -12.09 -13.40
C ALA A 50 -4.63 -10.84 -12.88
N PRO A 51 -4.22 -10.29 -11.73
CA PRO A 51 -4.79 -9.04 -11.22
C PRO A 51 -4.50 -7.89 -12.18
N VAL A 52 -5.50 -7.06 -12.46
CA VAL A 52 -5.26 -5.88 -13.33
C VAL A 52 -4.43 -4.82 -12.59
N ARG A 53 -4.67 -4.65 -11.29
CA ARG A 53 -4.03 -3.63 -10.44
C ARG A 53 -3.96 -4.10 -8.98
N TYR A 54 -3.15 -3.38 -8.21
CA TYR A 54 -2.95 -3.57 -6.79
C TYR A 54 -3.33 -2.31 -6.00
N GLU A 55 -3.44 -2.47 -4.68
CA GLU A 55 -3.60 -1.37 -3.74
C GLU A 55 -2.70 -1.57 -2.52
N ILE A 56 -2.38 -0.47 -1.84
CA ILE A 56 -1.67 -0.53 -0.56
C ILE A 56 -2.66 -0.81 0.56
N HIS A 57 -2.25 -1.72 1.43
CA HIS A 57 -2.99 -2.12 2.60
C HIS A 57 -2.08 -2.07 3.82
N MET A 58 -2.64 -1.70 4.98
CA MET A 58 -1.96 -1.84 6.25
C MET A 58 -2.19 -3.25 6.79
N ILE A 59 -1.17 -3.85 7.40
CA ILE A 59 -1.31 -5.17 8.03
C ILE A 59 -2.35 -5.14 9.17
N PHE A 60 -2.60 -6.29 9.79
CA PHE A 60 -3.63 -6.44 10.83
C PHE A 60 -3.66 -5.27 11.82
N LYS A 61 -4.84 -4.69 12.01
CA LYS A 61 -5.06 -3.47 12.81
C LYS A 61 -4.48 -3.56 14.22
N SER A 62 -4.59 -4.72 14.88
CA SER A 62 -4.03 -4.96 16.20
C SER A 62 -2.50 -4.82 16.22
N TYR A 63 -1.84 -5.32 15.19
CA TYR A 63 -0.40 -5.22 15.02
C TYR A 63 0.01 -3.78 14.68
N ALA A 64 -0.67 -3.15 13.72
CA ALA A 64 -0.40 -1.76 13.37
C ALA A 64 -0.52 -0.82 14.57
N ASN A 65 -1.52 -0.99 15.43
CA ASN A 65 -1.67 -0.19 16.66
C ASN A 65 -0.53 -0.38 17.67
N LYS A 66 0.09 -1.56 17.69
CA LYS A 66 1.18 -1.88 18.64
C LYS A 66 2.54 -1.43 18.13
N PHE A 67 2.75 -1.46 16.81
CA PHE A 67 4.07 -1.31 16.21
C PHE A 67 4.20 -0.10 15.29
N CYS A 68 3.14 0.62 14.94
CA CYS A 68 3.29 1.86 14.19
C CYS A 68 3.88 2.93 15.10
N PRO A 69 5.05 3.52 14.76
CA PRO A 69 5.64 4.60 15.54
C PRO A 69 4.98 5.95 15.27
N GLU A 70 3.87 5.98 14.52
CA GLU A 70 3.11 7.19 14.18
C GLU A 70 3.98 8.28 13.50
N CYS A 71 5.08 7.87 12.87
CA CYS A 71 6.08 8.77 12.28
C CYS A 71 5.67 9.46 10.96
N LEU A 72 4.52 9.10 10.39
CA LEU A 72 3.96 9.63 9.14
C LEU A 72 4.82 9.56 7.86
N LYS A 73 6.03 8.98 7.90
CA LYS A 73 6.93 8.87 6.73
C LYS A 73 6.29 8.28 5.47
N CYS A 74 5.39 7.30 5.61
CA CYS A 74 4.69 6.71 4.47
C CYS A 74 3.66 7.66 3.82
N VAL A 75 3.13 8.62 4.58
CA VAL A 75 2.28 9.71 4.09
C VAL A 75 3.15 10.72 3.36
N GLU A 76 4.22 11.19 4.01
CA GLU A 76 5.13 12.22 3.49
C GLU A 76 5.85 11.80 2.20
N THR A 77 6.26 10.53 2.10
CA THR A 77 7.00 10.03 0.92
C THR A 77 6.09 9.77 -0.29
N CYS A 78 4.77 9.64 -0.09
CA CYS A 78 3.87 9.20 -1.13
C CYS A 78 3.67 10.33 -2.16
N PRO A 79 4.21 10.22 -3.39
CA PRO A 79 4.16 11.31 -4.35
C PRO A 79 2.75 11.58 -4.89
N SER A 80 1.84 10.63 -4.73
CA SER A 80 0.46 10.73 -5.16
C SER A 80 -0.51 11.11 -4.04
N GLU A 81 -0.02 11.32 -2.81
CA GLU A 81 -0.86 11.64 -1.65
C GLU A 81 -2.04 10.66 -1.46
N ALA A 82 -1.80 9.39 -1.77
CA ALA A 82 -2.81 8.35 -1.72
C ALA A 82 -2.98 7.74 -0.31
N ILE A 83 -2.07 8.03 0.61
CA ILE A 83 -2.06 7.47 1.97
C ILE A 83 -2.38 8.56 2.97
N ASN A 84 -3.30 8.27 3.90
CA ASN A 84 -3.57 9.12 5.05
C ASN A 84 -3.60 8.26 6.32
N ILE A 85 -3.00 8.76 7.39
CA ILE A 85 -3.04 8.13 8.71
C ILE A 85 -3.67 9.12 9.68
N SER A 86 -4.72 8.70 10.38
CA SER A 86 -5.27 9.42 11.54
C SER A 86 -4.96 8.64 12.81
N ILE A 87 -4.60 9.35 13.88
CA ILE A 87 -4.17 8.78 15.17
C ILE A 87 -5.29 8.94 16.21
#